data_AF-A0A7Y4U8D1-F1
#
_entry.id   AF-A0A7Y4U8D1-F1
#
_cell.length_a   1.000
_cell.length_b   1.000
_cell.length_c   1.000
_cell.angle_alpha   90.00
_cell.angle_beta   90.00
_cell.angle_gamma   90.00
#
_symmetry.space_group_name_H-M   'P 1'
#
loop_
_entity.id
_entity.type
_entity.pdbx_description
1 polymer ?
#
loop_
_entity_poly.entity_id
_entity_poly.type
_entity_poly.pdbx_seq_one_letter_code
_entity_poly.pdbx_strand_id
1 'polypeptide(L)'
;EEQAAKDHVAQAYAQAGLQPLALEEVLQQVKGIDAGRAQRFAQMLINSGELVRVGELVFHKTALDSLLPTLQAYKTQHGAKLDVGAFKDLTGISRKYAIPLLEYCDRQRITRRSGDAREVL
;
A
#
# COMPACT_ATOMS: atom_id res chain seq x y z
N GLU A 1 -16.70 -20.79 7.58
CA GLU A 1 -16.25 -20.73 6.17
C GLU A 1 -16.04 -19.30 5.67
N GLU A 2 -17.02 -18.39 5.81
CA GLU A 2 -16.88 -17.00 5.32
C GLU A 2 -15.76 -16.19 5.99
N GLN A 3 -15.57 -16.33 7.29
CA GLN A 3 -14.49 -15.63 8.01
C GLN A 3 -13.11 -16.10 7.51
N ALA A 4 -12.89 -17.40 7.34
CA ALA A 4 -11.64 -17.95 6.81
C ALA A 4 -11.34 -17.48 5.38
N ALA A 5 -12.39 -17.36 4.56
CA ALA A 5 -12.31 -16.81 3.22
C ALA A 5 -11.91 -15.32 3.22
N LYS A 6 -12.50 -14.52 4.12
CA LYS A 6 -12.13 -13.11 4.30
C LYS A 6 -10.67 -12.96 4.76
N ASP A 7 -10.25 -13.80 5.71
CA ASP A 7 -8.88 -13.78 6.25
C ASP A 7 -7.85 -14.17 5.20
N HIS A 8 -8.19 -15.08 4.28
CA HIS A 8 -7.34 -15.42 3.14
C HIS A 8 -7.13 -14.20 2.22
N VAL A 9 -8.18 -13.42 1.93
CA VAL A 9 -8.06 -12.19 1.13
C VAL A 9 -7.17 -11.17 1.85
N ALA A 10 -7.37 -10.95 3.15
CA ALA A 10 -6.53 -10.04 3.93
C ALA A 10 -5.06 -10.49 3.94
N GLN A 11 -4.81 -11.79 4.11
CA GLN A 11 -3.47 -12.37 4.12
C GLN A 11 -2.76 -12.22 2.77
N ALA A 12 -3.47 -12.35 1.65
CA ALA A 12 -2.89 -12.13 0.32
C ALA A 12 -2.35 -10.71 0.16
N TYR A 13 -3.11 -9.70 0.61
CA TYR A 13 -2.64 -8.31 0.62
C TYR A 13 -1.51 -8.06 1.63
N ALA A 14 -1.55 -8.71 2.79
CA ALA A 14 -0.48 -8.59 3.79
C ALA A 14 0.85 -9.16 3.28
N GLN A 15 0.81 -10.30 2.59
CA GLN A 15 1.99 -10.94 1.99
C GLN A 15 2.57 -10.15 0.81
N ALA A 16 1.71 -9.47 0.04
CA ALA A 16 2.15 -8.60 -1.04
C ALA A 16 2.92 -7.36 -0.55
N GLY A 17 2.64 -6.91 0.69
CA GLY A 17 3.29 -5.76 1.29
C GLY A 17 3.06 -4.49 0.47
N LEU A 18 4.16 -3.82 0.10
CA LEU A 18 4.13 -2.62 -0.75
C LEU A 18 4.09 -2.94 -2.26
N GLN A 19 4.18 -4.21 -2.67
CA GLN A 19 4.00 -4.55 -4.07
C GLN A 19 2.51 -4.45 -4.41
N PRO A 20 2.11 -3.46 -5.22
CA PRO A 20 0.69 -3.20 -5.42
C PRO A 20 0.09 -4.31 -6.27
N LEU A 21 -0.83 -5.08 -5.69
CA LEU A 21 -1.66 -6.01 -6.45
C LEU A 21 -2.92 -5.28 -6.89
N ALA A 22 -3.26 -5.40 -8.18
CA ALA A 22 -4.59 -5.03 -8.61
C ALA A 22 -5.60 -5.94 -7.89
N LEU A 23 -6.77 -5.40 -7.55
CA LEU A 23 -7.83 -6.20 -6.91
C LEU A 23 -8.09 -7.48 -7.70
N GLU A 24 -8.15 -7.39 -9.03
CA GLU A 24 -8.34 -8.52 -9.94
C GLU A 24 -7.26 -9.59 -9.82
N GLU A 25 -6.00 -9.23 -9.60
CA GLU A 25 -4.89 -10.19 -9.43
C GLU A 25 -5.03 -10.96 -8.11
N VAL A 26 -5.44 -10.29 -7.03
CA VAL A 26 -5.71 -10.96 -5.74
C VAL A 26 -6.91 -11.89 -5.87
N LEU A 27 -7.99 -11.45 -6.54
CA LEU A 27 -9.18 -12.28 -6.77
C LEU A 27 -8.84 -13.56 -7.56
N GLN A 28 -7.83 -13.54 -8.44
CA GLN A 28 -7.36 -14.72 -9.18
C GLN A 28 -6.45 -15.65 -8.35
N GLN A 29 -5.70 -15.10 -7.38
CA GLN A 29 -4.80 -15.88 -6.53
C GLN A 29 -5.51 -16.62 -5.40
N VAL A 30 -6.66 -16.11 -4.96
CA VAL A 30 -7.43 -16.72 -3.86
C VAL A 30 -8.22 -17.92 -4.38
N LYS A 31 -7.60 -19.10 -4.26
CA LYS A 31 -8.22 -20.39 -4.66
C LYS A 31 -9.37 -20.75 -3.73
N GLY A 32 -10.46 -21.26 -4.31
CA GLY A 32 -11.62 -21.78 -3.56
C GLY A 32 -12.68 -20.74 -3.20
N ILE A 33 -12.57 -19.51 -3.72
CA ILE A 33 -13.58 -18.45 -3.57
C ILE A 33 -13.90 -17.92 -4.97
N ASP A 34 -15.19 -17.73 -5.30
CA ASP A 34 -15.56 -17.06 -6.54
C ASP A 34 -15.25 -15.55 -6.50
N ALA A 35 -15.02 -14.96 -7.68
CA ALA A 35 -14.63 -13.55 -7.80
C ALA A 35 -15.63 -12.59 -7.14
N GLY A 36 -16.94 -12.88 -7.23
CA GLY A 36 -17.98 -12.03 -6.64
C GLY A 36 -17.94 -12.04 -5.11
N ARG A 37 -17.67 -13.19 -4.49
CA ARG A 37 -17.44 -13.29 -3.03
C ARG A 37 -16.16 -12.59 -2.61
N ALA A 38 -15.05 -12.84 -3.30
CA ALA A 38 -13.77 -12.25 -2.93
C ALA A 38 -13.80 -10.71 -3.07
N GLN A 39 -14.53 -10.16 -4.06
CA GLN A 39 -14.77 -8.71 -4.16
C GLN A 39 -15.57 -8.17 -2.97
N ARG A 40 -16.61 -8.87 -2.51
CA ARG A 40 -17.36 -8.47 -1.31
C ARG A 40 -16.49 -8.46 -0.07
N PHE A 41 -15.63 -9.47 0.11
CA PHE A 41 -14.70 -9.52 1.23
C PHE A 41 -13.67 -8.39 1.18
N ALA A 42 -13.09 -8.10 0.01
CA ALA A 42 -12.19 -6.96 -0.15
C ALA A 42 -12.89 -5.64 0.22
N GLN A 43 -14.15 -5.45 -0.20
CA GLN A 43 -14.92 -4.26 0.17
C GLN A 43 -15.20 -4.18 1.67
N MET A 44 -15.51 -5.29 2.33
CA MET A 44 -15.68 -5.34 3.78
C MET A 44 -14.39 -4.96 4.52
N LEU A 45 -13.25 -5.46 4.05
CA LEU A 45 -11.93 -5.16 4.63
C LEU A 45 -11.50 -3.70 4.38
N ILE A 46 -11.90 -3.11 3.26
CA ILE A 46 -11.73 -1.67 3.00
C ILE A 46 -12.58 -0.85 3.97
N ASN A 47 -13.84 -1.26 4.18
CA ASN A 47 -14.75 -0.57 5.10
C ASN A 47 -14.30 -0.68 6.56
N SER A 48 -13.62 -1.78 6.95
CA SER A 48 -13.03 -1.92 8.29
C SER A 48 -11.69 -1.19 8.46
N GLY A 49 -11.08 -0.73 7.36
CA GLY A 49 -9.76 -0.09 7.35
C GLY A 49 -8.59 -1.05 7.47
N GLU A 50 -8.82 -2.36 7.35
CA GLU A 50 -7.77 -3.38 7.29
C GLU A 50 -7.06 -3.36 5.93
N LEU A 51 -7.84 -3.12 4.87
CA LEU A 51 -7.33 -2.71 3.57
C LEU A 51 -7.54 -1.22 3.34
N VAL A 52 -6.61 -0.57 2.66
CA VAL A 52 -6.65 0.87 2.40
C VAL A 52 -6.47 1.09 0.90
N ARG A 53 -7.39 1.86 0.30
CA ARG A 53 -7.32 2.25 -1.11
C ARG A 53 -6.43 3.48 -1.28
N VAL A 54 -5.48 3.39 -2.19
CA VAL A 54 -4.54 4.47 -2.55
C VAL A 54 -4.55 4.63 -4.06
N GLY A 55 -5.39 5.55 -4.56
CA GLY A 55 -5.70 5.64 -5.99
C GLY A 55 -6.40 4.37 -6.48
N GLU A 56 -5.85 3.74 -7.52
CA GLU A 56 -6.35 2.46 -8.06
C GLU A 56 -5.80 1.22 -7.33
N LEU A 57 -4.96 1.41 -6.32
CA LEU A 57 -4.28 0.33 -5.62
C LEU A 57 -4.93 0.06 -4.27
N VAL A 58 -4.80 -1.18 -3.81
CA VAL A 58 -5.25 -1.60 -2.47
C VAL A 58 -4.06 -2.19 -1.74
N PHE A 59 -3.83 -1.71 -0.52
CA PHE A 59 -2.76 -2.18 0.34
C PHE A 59 -3.34 -2.70 1.65
N HIS A 60 -2.67 -3.67 2.25
CA HIS A 60 -2.93 -3.98 3.65
C HIS A 60 -2.43 -2.83 4.53
N LYS A 61 -3.17 -2.51 5.58
CA LYS A 61 -2.83 -1.41 6.50
C LYS A 61 -1.41 -1.57 7.06
N THR A 62 -1.02 -2.79 7.45
CA THR A 62 0.33 -3.06 7.99
C THR A 62 1.44 -2.74 7.00
N ALA A 63 1.21 -2.87 5.69
CA ALA A 63 2.19 -2.51 4.67
C ALA A 63 2.34 -0.98 4.54
N LEU A 64 1.26 -0.23 4.76
CA LEU A 64 1.32 1.23 4.81
C LEU A 64 1.96 1.72 6.11
N ASP A 65 1.68 1.06 7.22
CA ASP A 65 2.27 1.38 8.52
C ASP A 65 3.81 1.22 8.52
N SER A 66 4.36 0.35 7.67
CA SER A 66 5.82 0.23 7.52
C SER A 66 6.47 1.39 6.77
N LEU A 67 5.71 2.23 6.05
CA LEU A 67 6.29 3.37 5.31
C LEU A 67 6.93 4.40 6.23
N LEU A 68 6.29 4.70 7.36
CA LEU A 68 6.81 5.69 8.31
C LEU A 68 8.21 5.32 8.82
N PRO A 69 8.45 4.14 9.44
CA PRO A 69 9.79 3.78 9.90
C PRO A 69 10.80 3.67 8.74
N THR A 70 10.40 3.17 7.57
CA THR A 70 11.29 3.14 6.39
C THR A 70 11.74 4.53 5.96
N LEU A 71 10.82 5.50 5.90
CA LEU A 71 11.13 6.87 5.49
C LEU A 71 11.92 7.64 6.56
N GLN A 72 11.65 7.40 7.84
CA GLN A 72 12.46 7.94 8.93
C GLN A 72 13.90 7.42 8.88
N ALA A 73 14.08 6.11 8.66
CA ALA A 73 15.41 5.53 8.50
C ALA A 73 16.16 6.13 7.30
N TYR A 74 15.47 6.30 6.16
CA TYR A 74 16.02 7.00 4.99
C TYR A 74 16.44 8.44 5.34
N LYS A 75 15.59 9.19 6.03
CA LYS A 75 15.88 10.58 6.44
C LYS A 75 17.13 10.69 7.29
N THR A 76 17.34 9.75 8.23
CA THR A 76 18.54 9.71 9.06
C THR A 76 19.81 9.45 8.23
N GLN A 77 19.73 8.64 7.17
CA GLN A 77 20.88 8.23 6.37
C GLN A 77 21.21 9.19 5.22
N HIS A 78 20.19 9.77 4.59
CA HIS A 78 20.31 10.51 3.33
C HIS A 78 19.81 11.97 3.42
N GLY A 79 19.25 12.37 4.56
CA GLY A 79 18.63 13.67 4.76
C GLY A 79 17.14 13.71 4.40
N ALA A 80 16.48 14.84 4.67
CA ALA A 80 15.02 14.94 4.57
C ALA A 80 14.48 14.93 3.14
N LYS A 81 15.30 15.25 2.13
CA LYS A 81 14.86 15.33 0.73
C LYS A 81 14.72 13.93 0.13
N LEU A 82 13.53 13.64 -0.37
CA LEU A 82 13.15 12.38 -1.00
C LEU A 82 12.58 12.67 -2.39
N ASP A 83 13.29 12.27 -3.44
CA ASP A 83 12.75 12.30 -4.78
C ASP A 83 11.97 11.01 -5.11
N VAL A 84 11.24 11.03 -6.23
CA VAL A 84 10.44 9.89 -6.67
C VAL A 84 11.30 8.67 -7.00
N GLY A 85 12.56 8.87 -7.44
CA GLY A 85 13.49 7.78 -7.72
C GLY A 85 13.87 7.03 -6.44
N ALA A 86 14.37 7.74 -5.44
CA ALA A 86 14.72 7.20 -4.13
C ALA A 86 13.53 6.49 -3.46
N PHE A 87 12.33 7.06 -3.56
CA PHE A 87 11.14 6.41 -3.03
C PHE A 87 10.83 5.06 -3.72
N LYS A 88 11.02 4.96 -5.04
CA LYS A 88 10.86 3.70 -5.76
C LYS A 88 11.87 2.67 -5.31
N ASP A 89 13.11 3.08 -5.11
CA ASP A 89 14.19 2.17 -4.71
C ASP A 89 13.97 1.65 -3.28
N LEU A 90 13.42 2.48 -2.39
CA LEU A 90 13.03 2.08 -1.02
C LEU A 90 11.84 1.11 -0.99
N THR A 91 10.82 1.35 -1.81
CA THR A 91 9.54 0.63 -1.74
C THR A 91 9.44 -0.52 -2.72
N GLY A 92 10.30 -0.56 -3.74
CA GLY A 92 10.23 -1.49 -4.86
C GLY A 92 9.05 -1.24 -5.80
N ILE A 93 8.34 -0.12 -5.65
CA ILE A 93 7.12 0.18 -6.42
C ILE A 93 7.47 0.80 -7.78
N SER A 94 6.72 0.45 -8.82
CA SER A 94 6.88 1.05 -10.15
C SER A 94 6.51 2.55 -10.16
N ARG A 95 7.07 3.32 -11.11
CA ARG A 95 6.82 4.77 -11.19
C ARG A 95 5.33 5.11 -11.34
N LYS A 96 4.56 4.25 -12.01
CA LYS A 96 3.10 4.40 -12.19
C LYS A 96 2.36 4.48 -10.85
N TYR A 97 2.89 3.80 -9.82
CA TYR A 97 2.23 3.58 -8.53
C TYR A 97 2.89 4.35 -7.38
N ALA A 98 4.12 4.83 -7.57
CA ALA A 98 4.86 5.62 -6.58
C ALA A 98 4.16 6.94 -6.23
N ILE A 99 3.61 7.66 -7.22
CA ILE A 99 2.98 8.97 -6.98
C ILE A 99 1.74 8.88 -6.09
N PRO A 100 0.75 8.00 -6.35
CA PRO A 100 -0.40 7.84 -5.46
C PRO A 100 -0.01 7.50 -4.01
N LEU A 101 1.02 6.66 -3.83
CA LEU A 101 1.49 6.28 -2.50
C LEU A 101 2.20 7.43 -1.79
N LEU A 102 2.98 8.21 -2.52
CA LEU A 102 3.59 9.43 -1.99
C LEU A 102 2.54 10.48 -1.59
N GLU A 103 1.47 10.63 -2.38
CA GLU A 103 0.34 11.49 -2.01
C GLU A 103 -0.41 10.97 -0.78
N TYR A 104 -0.49 9.66 -0.60
CA TYR A 104 -0.99 9.06 0.65
C TYR A 104 -0.10 9.44 1.84
N CYS A 105 1.23 9.30 1.72
CA CYS A 105 2.18 9.72 2.75
C CYS A 105 2.03 11.23 3.08
N ASP A 106 1.77 12.06 2.08
CA ASP A 106 1.53 13.50 2.27
C ASP A 106 0.26 13.74 3.12
N ARG A 107 -0.84 13.04 2.81
CA ARG A 107 -2.10 13.13 3.60
C ARG A 107 -1.93 12.63 5.03
N GLN A 108 -1.09 11.61 5.23
CA GLN A 108 -0.75 11.09 6.55
C GLN A 108 0.28 11.95 7.30
N ARG A 109 0.75 13.06 6.73
CA ARG A 109 1.82 13.91 7.29
C ARG A 109 3.11 13.14 7.60
N ILE A 110 3.42 12.14 6.77
CA ILE A 110 4.70 11.45 6.78
C ILE A 110 5.70 12.19 5.88
N THR A 111 5.20 12.75 4.78
CA THR A 111 5.96 13.58 3.85
C THR A 111 5.25 14.90 3.58
N ARG A 112 5.98 15.84 2.99
CA ARG A 112 5.44 17.09 2.46
C ARG A 112 6.02 17.35 1.08
N ARG A 113 5.18 17.65 0.10
CA ARG A 113 5.64 18.02 -1.24
C ARG A 113 6.44 19.33 -1.22
N SER A 114 7.61 19.33 -1.86
CA SER A 114 8.52 20.47 -2.01
C SER A 114 9.05 20.48 -3.45
N GLY A 115 8.37 21.23 -4.33
CA GLY A 115 8.62 21.20 -5.78
C GLY A 115 8.34 19.82 -6.39
N ASP A 116 9.35 19.26 -7.04
CA ASP A 116 9.33 17.92 -7.66
C ASP A 116 9.76 16.79 -6.71
N ALA A 117 10.13 17.14 -5.47
CA ALA A 117 10.51 16.22 -4.43
C ALA A 117 9.56 16.29 -3.24
N ARG A 118 9.85 15.49 -2.22
CA ARG A 118 9.21 15.53 -0.90
C ARG A 118 10.24 15.75 0.18
N GLU A 119 9.79 16.32 1.28
CA GLU A 119 10.51 16.35 2.54
C GLU A 119 9.88 15.33 3.47
N VAL A 120 10.68 14.42 4.01
CA VAL A 120 10.27 13.51 5.07
C VAL A 120 10.16 14.28 6.38
N LEU A 121 9.00 14.23 7.03
CA LEU A 121 8.67 15.00 8.23
C LEU A 121 9.32 14.44 9.50
#